data_AF-A0A969MN28-F1
#
_entry.id   AF-A0A969MN28-F1
#
_cell.length_a   1.000
_cell.length_b   1.000
_cell.length_c   1.000
_cell.angle_alpha   90.00
_cell.angle_beta   90.00
_cell.angle_gamma   90.00
#
_symmetry.space_group_name_H-M   'P 1'
#
loop_
_entity.id
_entity.type
_entity.pdbx_description
1 polymer ?
#
loop_
_entity_poly.entity_id
_entity_poly.type
_entity_poly.pdbx_seq_one_letter_code
_entity_poly.pdbx_strand_id
1 'polypeptide(L)'
;MLHPIPKLPKHTDKIWLDIPDIPLKILPLSADIRYTTVASVIDHLLQHFAHSITSGTAQNQELFPSVEEFFHSIQNSDRIYKASLSRQVAADFPPDIEQTSFKDEAKDWFIKTADFGDEYDRVLQHRDGEFTQLLEDIAHYHQIFQQGYDKIILLRPPTYTGYDIQLTAAMQCLGYTKEQFQFIIVQPIKLYAFHKANQKIHPLPDLATEELISAIGMDALRWYSLCTPLTSIAPINISTAGQANDSLHRVQSAHFRCCTLLQQAKQEIGAEVCPPLPIAEKLDSLLQSVPKILEQSANEIAPHLVTQHLEAISETCHQWLDSLSLTPPDSTLLLATKQTIFDLLVNILDITAPEPSN
;
A
#
# COMPACT_ATOMS: atom_id res chain seq x y z
N MET A 1 31.89 7.88 8.34
CA MET A 1 30.76 7.11 8.89
C MET A 1 29.51 7.67 8.25
N LEU A 2 28.97 7.03 7.22
CA LEU A 2 27.70 7.43 6.61
C LEU A 2 26.62 6.55 7.26
N HIS A 3 25.63 7.22 7.85
CA HIS A 3 24.56 6.60 8.60
C HIS A 3 23.60 5.84 7.67
N PRO A 4 22.90 4.79 8.16
CA PRO A 4 21.74 4.22 7.44
C PRO A 4 20.76 5.35 7.07
N ILE A 5 19.90 5.15 6.05
CA ILE A 5 18.89 6.15 5.65
C ILE A 5 18.32 6.77 6.94
N PRO A 6 18.48 8.09 7.14
CA PRO A 6 18.11 8.71 8.40
C PRO A 6 16.65 8.39 8.66
N LYS A 7 16.36 7.81 9.84
CA LYS A 7 14.97 7.60 10.26
C LYS A 7 14.28 8.95 10.14
N LEU A 8 13.21 8.97 9.35
CA LEU A 8 12.41 10.18 9.18
C LEU A 8 11.97 10.66 10.57
N PRO A 9 11.84 11.99 10.78
CA PRO A 9 11.22 12.48 12.00
C PRO A 9 9.87 11.79 12.13
N LYS A 10 9.70 11.00 13.19
CA LYS A 10 8.47 10.25 13.42
C LYS A 10 7.32 11.25 13.41
N HIS A 11 6.35 11.08 12.50
CA HIS A 11 5.07 11.74 12.68
C HIS A 11 4.44 11.21 13.97
N THR A 12 3.77 12.07 14.71
CA THR A 12 3.20 11.75 16.03
C THR A 12 2.04 10.75 15.97
N ASP A 13 1.60 10.42 14.76
CA ASP A 13 0.41 9.63 14.51
C ASP A 13 0.61 8.16 14.91
N LYS A 14 -0.34 7.64 15.69
CA LYS A 14 -0.56 6.23 15.96
C LYS A 14 -1.45 5.64 14.88
N ILE A 15 -0.92 4.68 14.13
CA ILE A 15 -1.62 4.07 12.99
C ILE A 15 -2.05 2.64 13.34
N TRP A 16 -3.33 2.34 13.11
CA TRP A 16 -3.82 0.96 13.06
C TRP A 16 -3.84 0.49 11.61
N LEU A 17 -3.12 -0.58 11.33
CA LEU A 17 -3.05 -1.17 10.00
C LEU A 17 -3.86 -2.47 10.01
N ASP A 18 -5.00 -2.45 9.34
CA ASP A 18 -5.86 -3.61 9.19
C ASP A 18 -5.64 -4.24 7.81
N ILE A 19 -4.95 -5.37 7.84
CA ILE A 19 -4.67 -6.20 6.68
C ILE A 19 -5.08 -7.62 7.04
N PRO A 20 -6.07 -8.22 6.34
CA PRO A 20 -6.35 -9.64 6.45
C PRO A 20 -5.10 -10.48 6.18
N ASP A 21 -4.76 -11.35 7.12
CA ASP A 21 -3.69 -12.33 6.96
C ASP A 21 -4.17 -13.49 6.09
N ILE A 22 -3.93 -13.38 4.77
CA ILE A 22 -4.24 -14.43 3.80
C ILE A 22 -2.93 -15.13 3.42
N PRO A 23 -2.69 -16.37 3.87
CA PRO A 23 -1.48 -17.10 3.51
C PRO A 23 -1.40 -17.33 2.00
N LEU A 24 -0.21 -17.11 1.41
CA LEU A 24 0.07 -17.36 -0.01
C LEU A 24 -0.36 -18.77 -0.48
N LYS A 25 -0.28 -19.78 0.39
CA LYS A 25 -0.68 -21.16 0.11
C LYS A 25 -2.19 -21.35 -0.12
N ILE A 26 -3.00 -20.39 0.29
CA ILE A 26 -4.46 -20.45 0.22
C ILE A 26 -4.97 -19.64 -0.98
N LEU A 27 -4.13 -18.85 -1.66
CA LEU A 27 -4.50 -18.07 -2.84
C LEU A 27 -4.44 -18.94 -4.11
N PRO A 28 -5.60 -19.31 -4.69
CA PRO A 28 -5.64 -20.24 -5.81
C PRO A 28 -5.18 -19.62 -7.13
N LEU A 29 -5.30 -18.29 -7.28
CA LEU A 29 -5.08 -17.57 -8.53
C LEU A 29 -4.12 -16.40 -8.34
N SER A 30 -3.34 -16.15 -9.39
CA SER A 30 -2.35 -15.06 -9.46
C SER A 30 -2.95 -13.68 -9.22
N ALA A 31 -4.22 -13.44 -9.58
CA ALA A 31 -4.86 -12.13 -9.44
C ALA A 31 -4.80 -11.61 -7.99
N ASP A 32 -4.94 -12.50 -7.01
CA ASP A 32 -5.05 -12.14 -5.59
C ASP A 32 -3.70 -11.99 -4.88
N ILE A 33 -2.60 -12.35 -5.56
CA ILE A 33 -1.27 -12.39 -4.95
C ILE A 33 -0.72 -11.01 -4.60
N ARG A 34 -1.16 -9.97 -5.33
CA ARG A 34 -0.67 -8.60 -5.14
C ARG A 34 -0.97 -8.11 -3.73
N TYR A 35 -2.14 -8.49 -3.23
CA TYR A 35 -2.61 -8.07 -1.93
C TYR A 35 -1.65 -8.53 -0.82
N THR A 36 -1.19 -9.78 -0.89
CA THR A 36 -0.28 -10.36 0.10
C THR A 36 1.15 -9.85 -0.05
N THR A 37 1.62 -9.60 -1.28
CA THR A 37 2.98 -9.09 -1.51
C THR A 37 3.14 -7.62 -1.11
N VAL A 38 2.06 -6.83 -1.17
CA VAL A 38 2.06 -5.42 -0.79
C VAL A 38 1.96 -5.23 0.73
N ALA A 39 1.25 -6.12 1.42
CA ALA A 39 0.98 -6.00 2.85
C ALA A 39 2.22 -5.75 3.71
N SER A 40 3.25 -6.60 3.55
CA SER A 40 4.50 -6.48 4.31
C SER A 40 5.27 -5.21 3.96
N VAL A 41 5.24 -4.80 2.69
CA VAL A 41 5.91 -3.56 2.24
C VAL A 41 5.24 -2.32 2.83
N ILE A 42 3.91 -2.29 2.91
CA ILE A 42 3.20 -1.17 3.55
C ILE A 42 3.52 -1.13 5.05
N ASP A 43 3.54 -2.27 5.73
CA ASP A 43 3.93 -2.34 7.13
C ASP A 43 5.37 -1.81 7.34
N HIS A 44 6.36 -2.31 6.58
CA HIS A 44 7.74 -1.83 6.65
C HIS A 44 7.85 -0.32 6.37
N LEU A 45 7.21 0.14 5.30
CA LEU A 45 7.27 1.53 4.86
C LEU A 45 6.67 2.47 5.91
N LEU A 46 5.55 2.09 6.52
CA LEU A 46 4.95 2.85 7.60
C LEU A 46 5.80 2.76 8.89
N GLN A 47 6.40 1.61 9.23
CA GLN A 47 7.24 1.47 10.44
C GLN A 47 8.48 2.39 10.42
N HIS A 48 8.97 2.71 9.22
CA HIS A 48 10.03 3.68 9.01
C HIS A 48 9.60 5.14 9.26
N PHE A 49 8.30 5.42 9.28
CA PHE A 49 7.73 6.78 9.30
C PHE A 49 6.90 7.11 10.55
N ALA A 50 6.08 6.17 11.02
CA ALA A 50 5.13 6.38 12.09
C ALA A 50 5.76 6.20 13.48
N HIS A 51 5.14 6.81 14.50
CA HIS A 51 5.61 6.66 15.87
C HIS A 51 5.40 5.23 16.40
N SER A 52 4.22 4.66 16.13
CA SER A 52 3.84 3.28 16.45
C SER A 52 2.78 2.76 15.47
N ILE A 53 2.95 1.51 15.05
CA ILE A 53 2.00 0.77 14.21
C ILE A 53 1.59 -0.47 14.95
N THR A 54 0.28 -0.72 14.95
CA THR A 54 -0.26 -2.00 15.39
C THR A 54 -0.94 -2.65 14.21
N SER A 55 -0.38 -3.79 13.80
CA SER A 55 -0.98 -4.68 12.81
C SER A 55 -1.93 -5.60 13.55
N GLY A 56 -3.22 -5.28 13.49
CA GLY A 56 -4.25 -6.08 14.13
C GLY A 56 -4.90 -7.00 13.12
N THR A 57 -4.96 -8.29 13.44
CA THR A 57 -6.04 -9.13 12.93
C THR A 57 -7.25 -8.91 13.84
N ALA A 58 -8.47 -9.06 13.32
CA ALA A 58 -9.73 -8.95 14.08
C ALA A 58 -9.84 -9.90 15.31
N GLN A 59 -8.79 -10.65 15.65
CA GLN A 59 -8.74 -11.66 16.70
C GLN A 59 -8.23 -11.16 18.06
N ASN A 60 -7.71 -9.92 18.19
CA ASN A 60 -7.38 -9.37 19.51
C ASN A 60 -8.64 -8.81 20.19
N GLN A 61 -9.57 -9.70 20.58
CA GLN A 61 -10.92 -9.44 21.11
C GLN A 61 -11.00 -9.09 22.62
N GLU A 62 -9.94 -8.61 23.27
CA GLU A 62 -10.02 -8.31 24.70
C GLU A 62 -10.39 -6.85 24.98
N LEU A 63 -11.59 -6.66 25.55
CA LEU A 63 -12.26 -5.40 25.99
C LEU A 63 -12.91 -4.52 24.91
N PHE A 64 -13.76 -5.10 24.07
CA PHE A 64 -14.71 -4.33 23.24
C PHE A 64 -16.06 -4.22 23.95
N PRO A 65 -16.69 -3.01 24.00
CA PRO A 65 -18.10 -2.91 24.35
C PRO A 65 -18.91 -3.75 23.35
N SER A 66 -20.06 -4.28 23.79
CA SER A 66 -20.90 -5.05 22.88
C SER A 66 -21.40 -4.16 21.75
N VAL A 67 -21.64 -4.74 20.57
CA VAL A 67 -22.21 -4.01 19.41
C VAL A 67 -23.51 -3.30 19.79
N GLU A 68 -24.27 -3.89 20.72
CA GLU A 68 -25.49 -3.32 21.29
C GLU A 68 -25.24 -2.05 22.12
N GLU A 69 -24.22 -2.04 22.99
CA GLU A 69 -23.83 -0.85 23.76
C GLU A 69 -23.40 0.29 22.84
N PHE A 70 -22.59 -0.02 21.83
CA PHE A 70 -22.17 0.96 20.82
C PHE A 70 -23.38 1.51 20.06
N PHE A 71 -24.28 0.64 19.59
CA PHE A 71 -25.48 1.04 18.87
C PHE A 71 -26.34 2.00 19.69
N HIS A 72 -26.60 1.67 20.96
CA HIS A 72 -27.34 2.55 21.86
C HIS A 72 -26.67 3.91 22.08
N SER A 73 -25.33 3.96 22.08
CA SER A 73 -24.58 5.22 22.22
C SER A 73 -24.79 6.18 21.03
N ILE A 74 -24.96 5.65 19.81
CA ILE A 74 -25.11 6.46 18.58
C ILE A 74 -26.58 6.65 18.16
N GLN A 75 -27.51 5.90 18.74
CA GLN A 75 -28.92 5.86 18.34
C GLN A 75 -29.63 7.22 18.40
N ASN A 76 -29.20 8.09 19.31
CA ASN A 76 -29.75 9.44 19.47
C ASN A 76 -29.06 10.52 18.60
N SER A 77 -28.09 10.12 17.78
CA SER A 77 -27.41 11.02 16.84
C SER A 77 -28.37 11.52 15.76
N ASP A 78 -28.19 12.76 15.33
CA ASP A 78 -28.92 13.33 14.19
C ASP A 78 -28.60 12.62 12.87
N ARG A 79 -27.53 11.81 12.83
CA ARG A 79 -27.12 10.98 11.69
C ARG A 79 -27.77 9.60 11.66
N ILE A 80 -28.51 9.23 12.71
CA ILE A 80 -29.22 7.96 12.80
C ILE A 80 -30.73 8.22 12.80
N TYR A 81 -31.50 7.37 12.12
CA TYR A 81 -32.97 7.49 12.08
C TYR A 81 -33.63 6.13 11.95
N LYS A 82 -34.91 6.07 12.34
CA LYS A 82 -35.74 4.86 12.22
C LYS A 82 -36.86 5.11 11.21
N ALA A 83 -36.94 4.28 10.16
CA ALA A 83 -37.89 4.44 9.07
C ALA A 83 -38.24 3.09 8.44
N SER A 84 -39.32 3.04 7.67
CA SER A 84 -39.70 1.84 6.92
C SER A 84 -38.87 1.67 5.65
N LEU A 85 -38.36 2.78 5.10
CA LEU A 85 -37.46 2.85 3.94
C LEU A 85 -36.33 3.86 4.19
N SER A 86 -35.24 3.74 3.42
CA SER A 86 -34.20 4.78 3.42
C SER A 86 -34.73 6.10 2.85
N ARG A 87 -34.14 7.22 3.27
CA ARG A 87 -34.51 8.58 2.82
C ARG A 87 -34.52 8.70 1.29
N GLN A 88 -33.58 8.04 0.61
CA GLN A 88 -33.43 8.13 -0.84
C GLN A 88 -34.56 7.38 -1.56
N VAL A 89 -34.96 6.20 -1.07
CA VAL A 89 -36.10 5.46 -1.62
C VAL A 89 -37.41 6.17 -1.28
N ALA A 90 -37.54 6.69 -0.06
CA ALA A 90 -38.72 7.43 0.36
C ALA A 90 -38.95 8.73 -0.45
N ALA A 91 -37.90 9.28 -1.07
CA ALA A 91 -37.98 10.50 -1.88
C ALA A 91 -38.81 10.34 -3.16
N ASP A 92 -39.01 9.10 -3.63
CA ASP A 92 -39.86 8.80 -4.80
C ASP A 92 -41.36 8.77 -4.45
N PHE A 93 -41.70 8.95 -3.18
CA PHE A 93 -43.08 8.91 -2.66
C PHE A 93 -43.52 10.27 -2.10
N PRO A 94 -44.82 10.48 -1.86
CA PRO A 94 -45.31 11.66 -1.15
C PRO A 94 -44.60 11.85 0.21
N PRO A 95 -44.38 13.09 0.67
CA PRO A 95 -43.62 13.38 1.89
C PRO A 95 -44.27 12.80 3.15
N ASP A 96 -45.57 12.47 3.09
CA ASP A 96 -46.35 11.88 4.15
C ASP A 96 -46.48 10.34 4.03
N ILE A 97 -45.70 9.68 3.18
CA ILE A 97 -45.77 8.22 2.96
C ILE A 97 -45.60 7.42 4.26
N GLU A 98 -44.70 7.87 5.15
CA GLU A 98 -44.45 7.29 6.47
C GLU A 98 -45.61 7.48 7.46
N GLN A 99 -46.47 8.48 7.25
CA GLN A 99 -47.68 8.68 8.07
C GLN A 99 -48.94 8.12 7.42
N THR A 100 -48.86 7.73 6.14
CA THR A 100 -49.96 7.19 5.35
C THR A 100 -49.73 5.71 5.07
N SER A 101 -49.16 5.36 3.92
CA SER A 101 -49.05 3.98 3.45
C SER A 101 -48.10 3.11 4.28
N PHE A 102 -47.07 3.68 4.90
CA PHE A 102 -46.08 2.94 5.69
C PHE A 102 -46.19 3.16 7.20
N LYS A 103 -47.29 3.77 7.67
CA LYS A 103 -47.47 4.08 9.09
C LYS A 103 -47.31 2.87 10.02
N ASP A 104 -47.87 1.74 9.60
CA ASP A 104 -47.90 0.50 10.38
C ASP A 104 -46.82 -0.50 9.92
N GLU A 105 -45.98 -0.11 8.96
CA GLU A 105 -44.87 -0.92 8.51
C GLU A 105 -43.77 -0.94 9.56
N ALA A 106 -43.17 -2.12 9.73
CA ALA A 106 -42.02 -2.28 10.59
C ALA A 106 -40.82 -1.47 10.08
N LYS A 107 -39.97 -1.01 11.00
CA LYS A 107 -38.94 0.00 10.72
C LYS A 107 -37.55 -0.46 11.08
N ASP A 108 -36.63 -0.24 10.16
CA ASP A 108 -35.20 -0.48 10.33
C ASP A 108 -34.52 0.78 10.88
N TRP A 109 -33.33 0.62 11.45
CA TRP A 109 -32.47 1.73 11.85
C TRP A 109 -31.44 2.00 10.77
N PHE A 110 -31.37 3.25 10.31
CA PHE A 110 -30.50 3.68 9.23
C PHE A 110 -29.46 4.70 9.71
N ILE A 111 -28.29 4.68 9.06
CA ILE A 111 -27.26 5.70 9.15
C ILE A 111 -27.25 6.53 7.86
N LYS A 112 -27.11 7.87 7.99
CA LYS A 112 -27.20 8.84 6.88
C LYS A 112 -25.99 8.84 5.92
N THR A 113 -25.54 7.67 5.47
CA THR A 113 -24.34 7.52 4.61
C THR A 113 -24.47 8.23 3.26
N ALA A 114 -25.68 8.45 2.75
CA ALA A 114 -25.85 9.17 1.50
C ALA A 114 -25.41 10.64 1.58
N ASP A 115 -25.42 11.23 2.79
CA ASP A 115 -24.88 12.59 3.00
C ASP A 115 -23.35 12.64 2.81
N PHE A 116 -22.69 11.49 2.74
CA PHE A 116 -21.23 11.33 2.65
C PHE A 116 -20.78 10.58 1.38
N GLY A 117 -21.66 10.49 0.37
CA GLY A 117 -21.32 9.99 -0.97
C GLY A 117 -21.69 8.53 -1.24
N ASP A 118 -22.38 7.86 -0.32
CA ASP A 118 -23.07 6.60 -0.61
C ASP A 118 -24.34 6.85 -1.44
N GLU A 119 -24.81 5.83 -2.16
CA GLU A 119 -26.03 5.95 -2.98
C GLU A 119 -27.30 5.92 -2.11
N TYR A 120 -27.30 5.09 -1.08
CA TYR A 120 -28.41 4.94 -0.14
C TYR A 120 -27.90 4.92 1.30
N ASP A 121 -28.71 5.44 2.21
CA ASP A 121 -28.49 5.26 3.64
C ASP A 121 -28.51 3.77 4.00
N ARG A 122 -27.54 3.34 4.82
CA ARG A 122 -27.36 1.94 5.18
C ARG A 122 -28.10 1.58 6.46
N VAL A 123 -28.64 0.36 6.49
CA VAL A 123 -29.24 -0.21 7.69
C VAL A 123 -28.13 -0.58 8.68
N LEU A 124 -28.31 -0.20 9.95
CA LEU A 124 -27.48 -0.64 11.08
C LEU A 124 -28.12 -1.82 11.81
N GLN A 125 -29.44 -1.77 12.00
CA GLN A 125 -30.24 -2.81 12.64
C GLN A 125 -31.53 -3.02 11.87
N HIS A 126 -31.84 -4.27 11.55
CA HIS A 126 -33.10 -4.66 10.96
C HIS A 126 -34.26 -4.57 11.97
N ARG A 127 -35.47 -4.44 11.45
CA ARG A 127 -36.73 -4.34 12.21
C ARG A 127 -37.02 -5.51 13.16
N ASP A 128 -36.44 -6.67 12.90
CA ASP A 128 -36.49 -7.87 13.75
C ASP A 128 -35.48 -7.82 14.91
N GLY A 129 -34.61 -6.82 14.92
CA GLY A 129 -33.58 -6.60 15.94
C GLY A 129 -32.19 -7.07 15.53
N GLU A 130 -32.03 -7.73 14.38
CA GLU A 130 -30.73 -8.23 13.94
C GLU A 130 -29.79 -7.08 13.53
N PHE A 131 -28.55 -7.11 14.03
CA PHE A 131 -27.52 -6.14 13.68
C PHE A 131 -26.85 -6.51 12.35
N THR A 132 -26.45 -5.50 11.60
CA THR A 132 -25.75 -5.68 10.32
C THR A 132 -24.23 -5.77 10.52
N GLN A 133 -23.54 -6.42 9.57
CA GLN A 133 -22.07 -6.43 9.54
C GLN A 133 -21.47 -5.01 9.51
N LEU A 134 -22.14 -4.06 8.84
CA LEU A 134 -21.70 -2.67 8.83
C LEU A 134 -21.67 -2.07 10.24
N LEU A 135 -22.68 -2.35 11.07
CA LEU A 135 -22.72 -1.88 12.46
C LEU A 135 -21.59 -2.50 13.29
N GLU A 136 -21.30 -3.80 13.09
CA GLU A 136 -20.18 -4.48 13.76
C GLU A 136 -18.84 -3.84 13.37
N ASP A 137 -18.61 -3.60 12.08
CA ASP A 137 -17.38 -3.00 11.56
C ASP A 137 -17.19 -1.55 12.07
N ILE A 138 -18.22 -0.69 12.01
CA ILE A 138 -18.08 0.68 12.52
C ILE A 138 -17.86 0.71 14.03
N ALA A 139 -18.48 -0.20 14.80
CA ALA A 139 -18.26 -0.32 16.24
C ALA A 139 -16.80 -0.68 16.53
N HIS A 140 -16.25 -1.64 15.78
CA HIS A 140 -14.87 -2.07 15.89
C HIS A 140 -13.89 -0.93 15.62
N TYR A 141 -14.00 -0.24 14.48
CA TYR A 141 -13.07 0.84 14.14
C TYR A 141 -13.26 2.08 15.01
N HIS A 142 -14.49 2.40 15.44
CA HIS A 142 -14.72 3.46 16.40
C HIS A 142 -13.99 3.19 17.71
N GLN A 143 -14.00 1.94 18.20
CA GLN A 143 -13.29 1.58 19.42
C GLN A 143 -11.77 1.72 19.27
N ILE A 144 -11.20 1.36 18.11
CA ILE A 144 -9.78 1.60 17.83
C ILE A 144 -9.46 3.09 17.93
N PHE A 145 -10.29 3.97 17.36
CA PHE A 145 -10.10 5.41 17.55
C PHE A 145 -10.20 5.85 19.03
N GLN A 146 -11.12 5.27 19.83
CA GLN A 146 -11.21 5.54 21.27
C GLN A 146 -9.98 5.12 22.07
N GLN A 147 -9.18 4.18 21.56
CA GLN A 147 -7.88 3.81 22.15
C GLN A 147 -6.77 4.84 21.86
N GLY A 148 -7.10 5.92 21.14
CA GLY A 148 -6.20 7.02 20.84
C GLY A 148 -5.34 6.81 19.60
N TYR A 149 -5.78 5.98 18.65
CA TYR A 149 -5.19 5.92 17.32
C TYR A 149 -5.61 7.16 16.52
N ASP A 150 -4.67 7.72 15.76
CA ASP A 150 -4.91 8.91 14.94
C ASP A 150 -5.43 8.54 13.55
N LYS A 151 -5.04 7.36 13.06
CA LYS A 151 -5.36 6.87 11.72
C LYS A 151 -5.58 5.37 11.68
N ILE A 152 -6.54 4.93 10.86
CA ILE A 152 -6.80 3.53 10.52
C ILE A 152 -6.67 3.39 9.00
N ILE A 153 -5.88 2.41 8.57
CA ILE A 153 -5.67 2.07 7.15
C ILE A 153 -6.12 0.64 6.94
N LEU A 154 -7.09 0.44 6.07
CA LEU A 154 -7.60 -0.87 5.67
C LEU A 154 -7.13 -1.16 4.26
N LEU A 155 -6.45 -2.29 4.07
CA LEU A 155 -6.25 -2.84 2.73
C LEU A 155 -7.27 -3.95 2.51
N ARG A 156 -7.95 -3.96 1.36
CA ARG A 156 -8.89 -5.03 0.99
C ARG A 156 -8.77 -5.41 -0.50
N PRO A 157 -9.10 -6.66 -0.88
CA PRO A 157 -9.16 -7.07 -2.28
C PRO A 157 -10.37 -6.47 -3.02
N PRO A 158 -10.43 -6.57 -4.35
CA PRO A 158 -11.51 -5.99 -5.17
C PRO A 158 -12.92 -6.50 -4.85
N THR A 159 -13.07 -7.63 -4.15
CA THR A 159 -14.37 -8.15 -3.71
C THR A 159 -15.10 -7.22 -2.75
N TYR A 160 -14.40 -6.26 -2.14
CA TYR A 160 -14.97 -5.23 -1.26
C TYR A 160 -15.41 -3.96 -2.03
N THR A 161 -15.34 -3.96 -3.36
CA THR A 161 -15.79 -2.81 -4.17
C THR A 161 -17.26 -2.47 -3.85
N GLY A 162 -17.52 -1.22 -3.52
CA GLY A 162 -18.81 -0.72 -3.08
C GLY A 162 -18.98 -0.75 -1.56
N TYR A 163 -18.38 -1.71 -0.86
CA TYR A 163 -18.37 -1.71 0.62
C TYR A 163 -17.40 -0.65 1.18
N ASP A 164 -16.32 -0.37 0.46
CA ASP A 164 -15.40 0.73 0.76
C ASP A 164 -16.13 2.08 0.88
N ILE A 165 -17.08 2.35 -0.02
CA ILE A 165 -17.92 3.56 0.00
C ILE A 165 -18.83 3.56 1.23
N GLN A 166 -19.50 2.45 1.51
CA GLN A 166 -20.45 2.30 2.62
C GLN A 166 -19.78 2.53 3.97
N LEU A 167 -18.68 1.81 4.21
CA LEU A 167 -17.96 1.87 5.48
C LEU A 167 -17.29 3.23 5.66
N THR A 168 -16.68 3.79 4.62
CA THR A 168 -16.10 5.14 4.70
C THR A 168 -17.16 6.19 5.02
N ALA A 169 -18.30 6.17 4.34
CA ALA A 169 -19.41 7.09 4.61
C ALA A 169 -19.95 6.93 6.04
N ALA A 170 -20.05 5.70 6.54
CA ALA A 170 -20.52 5.42 7.90
C ALA A 170 -19.54 5.94 8.95
N MET A 171 -18.23 5.80 8.74
CA MET A 171 -17.21 6.39 9.61
C MET A 171 -17.24 7.93 9.59
N GLN A 172 -17.54 8.55 8.45
CA GLN A 172 -17.74 10.00 8.37
C GLN A 172 -18.99 10.48 9.12
N CYS A 173 -20.08 9.70 9.12
CA CYS A 173 -21.25 9.97 9.96
C CYS A 173 -20.91 9.99 11.47
N LEU A 174 -19.89 9.26 11.91
CA LEU A 174 -19.38 9.28 13.29
C LEU A 174 -18.41 10.43 13.57
N GLY A 175 -18.08 11.25 12.56
CA GLY A 175 -17.23 12.43 12.69
C GLY A 175 -15.76 12.22 12.28
N TYR A 176 -15.40 11.03 11.78
CA TYR A 176 -14.04 10.76 11.33
C TYR A 176 -13.81 11.27 9.89
N THR A 177 -12.62 11.78 9.62
CA THR A 177 -12.23 12.26 8.27
C THR A 177 -11.74 11.12 7.37
N LYS A 178 -11.69 11.34 6.05
CA LYS A 178 -11.15 10.36 5.09
C LYS A 178 -9.64 10.19 5.23
N GLU A 179 -8.97 11.18 5.81
CA GLU A 179 -7.56 11.14 6.14
C GLU A 179 -7.30 10.24 7.35
N GLN A 180 -8.20 10.26 8.35
CA GLN A 180 -8.15 9.39 9.53
C GLN A 180 -8.57 7.95 9.23
N PHE A 181 -9.59 7.74 8.39
CA PHE A 181 -10.05 6.40 8.01
C PHE A 181 -9.86 6.16 6.51
N GLN A 182 -8.82 5.42 6.16
CA GLN A 182 -8.45 5.13 4.77
C GLN A 182 -8.80 3.68 4.41
N PHE A 183 -9.76 3.50 3.51
CA PHE A 183 -10.07 2.20 2.92
C PHE A 183 -9.46 2.13 1.52
N ILE A 184 -8.50 1.22 1.31
CA ILE A 184 -7.77 1.08 0.05
C ILE A 184 -8.08 -0.28 -0.56
N ILE A 185 -8.71 -0.25 -1.74
CA ILE A 185 -8.86 -1.44 -2.58
C ILE A 185 -7.57 -1.67 -3.35
N VAL A 186 -6.90 -2.78 -3.05
CA VAL A 186 -5.71 -3.22 -3.80
C VAL A 186 -6.18 -3.95 -5.04
N GLN A 187 -6.00 -3.32 -6.20
CA GLN A 187 -6.31 -3.91 -7.50
C GLN A 187 -5.35 -5.07 -7.81
N PRO A 188 -5.81 -6.10 -8.54
CA PRO A 188 -5.05 -7.31 -8.75
C PRO A 188 -3.90 -7.08 -9.74
N ILE A 189 -3.03 -8.09 -9.87
CA ILE A 189 -2.13 -8.16 -11.03
C ILE A 189 -2.88 -8.63 -12.28
N LYS A 190 -2.32 -8.34 -13.45
CA LYS A 190 -2.82 -8.84 -14.73
C LYS A 190 -1.66 -9.29 -15.61
N LEU A 191 -1.75 -10.51 -16.11
CA LEU A 191 -0.67 -11.16 -16.84
C LEU A 191 -0.73 -10.85 -18.33
N TYR A 192 0.44 -10.66 -18.92
CA TYR A 192 0.65 -10.42 -20.35
C TYR A 192 1.89 -11.19 -20.82
N ALA A 193 1.95 -11.51 -22.11
CA ALA A 193 3.16 -12.07 -22.73
C ALA A 193 3.46 -11.38 -24.06
N PHE A 194 4.57 -10.66 -24.13
CA PHE A 194 5.07 -10.05 -25.36
C PHE A 194 6.56 -9.74 -25.26
N HIS A 195 7.23 -9.70 -26.42
CA HIS A 195 8.66 -9.41 -26.52
C HIS A 195 8.97 -8.13 -27.32
N LYS A 196 7.99 -7.56 -28.03
CA LYS A 196 8.18 -6.38 -28.89
C LYS A 196 7.00 -5.40 -28.75
N ALA A 197 7.29 -4.11 -28.81
CA ALA A 197 6.31 -3.03 -28.65
C ALA A 197 5.20 -3.00 -29.72
N ASN A 198 5.41 -3.64 -30.88
CA ASN A 198 4.46 -3.67 -31.99
C ASN A 198 3.57 -4.93 -32.03
N GLN A 199 3.64 -5.80 -31.02
CA GLN A 199 2.76 -6.95 -30.93
C GLN A 199 1.37 -6.52 -30.43
N LYS A 200 0.32 -7.19 -30.92
CA LYS A 200 -1.02 -7.01 -30.37
C LYS A 200 -1.06 -7.70 -29.01
N ILE A 201 -1.12 -6.90 -27.94
CA ILE A 201 -1.04 -7.39 -26.57
C ILE A 201 -2.47 -7.65 -26.05
N HIS A 202 -2.71 -8.88 -25.62
CA HIS A 202 -3.94 -9.27 -24.94
C HIS A 202 -3.59 -9.80 -23.54
N PRO A 203 -4.46 -9.59 -22.54
CA PRO A 203 -4.30 -10.22 -21.23
C PRO A 203 -4.34 -11.74 -21.34
N LEU A 204 -3.51 -12.40 -20.56
CA LEU A 204 -3.54 -13.85 -20.38
C LEU A 204 -4.56 -14.23 -19.29
N PRO A 205 -5.03 -15.50 -19.28
CA PRO A 205 -5.70 -16.07 -18.11
C PRO A 205 -4.79 -16.05 -16.88
N ASP A 206 -5.41 -16.09 -15.69
CA ASP A 206 -4.67 -16.24 -14.44
C ASP A 206 -3.92 -17.57 -14.37
N LEU A 207 -2.78 -17.55 -13.69
CA LEU A 207 -1.98 -18.74 -13.41
C LEU A 207 -2.13 -19.12 -11.94
N ALA A 208 -1.78 -20.36 -11.60
CA ALA A 208 -1.58 -20.71 -10.20
C ALA A 208 -0.42 -19.89 -9.62
N THR A 209 -0.54 -19.49 -8.35
CA THR A 209 0.47 -18.70 -7.62
C THR A 209 1.88 -19.30 -7.74
N GLU A 210 2.01 -20.62 -7.55
CA GLU A 210 3.29 -21.33 -7.61
C GLU A 210 3.89 -21.33 -9.03
N GLU A 211 3.06 -21.48 -10.06
CA GLU A 211 3.49 -21.45 -11.46
C GLU A 211 4.02 -20.06 -11.82
N LEU A 212 3.33 -18.99 -11.39
CA LEU A 212 3.79 -17.63 -11.61
C LEU A 212 5.12 -17.37 -10.89
N ILE A 213 5.24 -17.73 -9.62
CA ILE A 213 6.48 -17.56 -8.86
C ILE A 213 7.62 -18.37 -9.51
N SER A 214 7.37 -19.59 -9.97
CA SER A 214 8.38 -20.40 -10.69
C SER A 214 8.78 -19.78 -12.03
N ALA A 215 7.89 -19.02 -12.68
CA ALA A 215 8.16 -18.44 -13.98
C ALA A 215 8.98 -17.15 -13.91
N ILE A 216 8.66 -16.25 -12.96
CA ILE A 216 9.28 -14.90 -12.89
C ILE A 216 10.12 -14.67 -11.62
N GLY A 217 9.96 -15.50 -10.58
CA GLY A 217 10.58 -15.31 -9.28
C GLY A 217 9.78 -14.39 -8.35
N MET A 218 9.96 -14.58 -7.03
CA MET A 218 9.27 -13.78 -6.00
C MET A 218 9.64 -12.29 -6.07
N ASP A 219 10.91 -11.97 -6.29
CA ASP A 219 11.37 -10.58 -6.34
C ASP A 219 10.78 -9.80 -7.52
N ALA A 220 10.70 -10.42 -8.70
CA ALA A 220 10.07 -9.81 -9.86
C ALA A 220 8.57 -9.60 -9.61
N LEU A 221 7.90 -10.59 -9.02
CA LEU A 221 6.50 -10.46 -8.64
C LEU A 221 6.29 -9.28 -7.68
N ARG A 222 7.10 -9.15 -6.63
CA ARG A 222 7.06 -8.02 -5.68
C ARG A 222 7.32 -6.70 -6.38
N TRP A 223 8.41 -6.62 -7.14
CA TRP A 223 8.78 -5.42 -7.89
C TRP A 223 7.63 -4.90 -8.76
N TYR A 224 7.10 -5.74 -9.66
CA TYR A 224 6.03 -5.32 -10.57
C TYR A 224 4.68 -5.10 -9.89
N SER A 225 4.43 -5.76 -8.75
CA SER A 225 3.26 -5.47 -7.91
C SER A 225 3.30 -4.05 -7.32
N LEU A 226 4.51 -3.52 -7.09
CA LEU A 226 4.76 -2.24 -6.44
C LEU A 226 5.03 -1.10 -7.42
N CYS A 227 5.32 -1.37 -8.70
CA CYS A 227 5.57 -0.34 -9.73
C CYS A 227 4.35 0.51 -10.13
N THR A 228 3.15 0.16 -9.67
CA THR A 228 1.91 0.87 -10.00
C THR A 228 1.13 1.22 -8.73
N PRO A 229 0.26 2.25 -8.77
CA PRO A 229 -0.62 2.55 -7.64
C PRO A 229 -1.41 1.32 -7.20
N LEU A 230 -1.62 1.17 -5.90
CA LEU A 230 -2.37 0.02 -5.35
C LEU A 230 -3.80 -0.05 -5.89
N THR A 231 -4.40 1.11 -6.15
CA THR A 231 -5.75 1.27 -6.71
C THR A 231 -5.84 1.09 -8.23
N SER A 232 -4.74 0.73 -8.90
CA SER A 232 -4.67 0.46 -10.35
C SER A 232 -4.24 -0.97 -10.60
N ILE A 233 -4.78 -1.64 -11.63
CA ILE A 233 -4.35 -3.01 -12.00
C ILE A 233 -2.84 -3.00 -12.33
N ALA A 234 -2.07 -3.93 -11.74
CA ALA A 234 -0.63 -4.05 -11.97
C ALA A 234 -0.34 -4.97 -13.17
N PRO A 235 0.17 -4.46 -14.30
CA PRO A 235 0.49 -5.29 -15.45
C PRO A 235 1.83 -6.02 -15.25
N ILE A 236 1.84 -7.34 -15.42
CA ILE A 236 3.04 -8.16 -15.39
C ILE A 236 3.24 -8.82 -16.75
N ASN A 237 4.34 -8.49 -17.42
CA ASN A 237 4.76 -9.18 -18.63
C ASN A 237 5.64 -10.38 -18.26
N ILE A 238 5.06 -11.58 -18.23
CA ILE A 238 5.77 -12.80 -17.84
C ILE A 238 6.91 -13.17 -18.78
N SER A 239 6.90 -12.63 -20.01
CA SER A 239 7.95 -12.84 -21.00
C SER A 239 9.24 -12.06 -20.72
N THR A 240 9.17 -11.03 -19.86
CA THR A 240 10.30 -10.13 -19.58
C THR A 240 10.58 -9.93 -18.10
N ALA A 241 9.59 -10.13 -17.22
CA ALA A 241 9.78 -10.00 -15.78
C ALA A 241 10.80 -11.03 -15.26
N GLY A 242 11.73 -10.58 -14.42
CA GLY A 242 12.81 -11.38 -13.87
C GLY A 242 13.96 -11.67 -14.86
N GLN A 243 13.93 -11.08 -16.06
CA GLN A 243 14.98 -11.28 -17.08
C GLN A 243 16.05 -10.18 -17.00
N ALA A 244 17.24 -10.44 -17.55
CA ALA A 244 18.42 -9.56 -17.41
C ALA A 244 18.26 -8.10 -17.92
N ASN A 245 17.23 -7.81 -18.72
CA ASN A 245 16.98 -6.46 -19.27
C ASN A 245 15.76 -5.78 -18.62
N ASP A 246 15.17 -6.42 -17.60
CA ASP A 246 13.99 -5.90 -16.93
C ASP A 246 14.37 -4.78 -15.94
N SER A 247 13.37 -4.16 -15.32
CA SER A 247 13.65 -3.00 -14.47
C SER A 247 14.30 -3.39 -13.14
N LEU A 248 13.84 -4.49 -12.55
CA LEU A 248 14.38 -5.02 -11.32
C LEU A 248 15.88 -5.37 -11.46
N HIS A 249 16.24 -6.10 -12.52
CA HIS A 249 17.61 -6.52 -12.78
C HIS A 249 18.54 -5.32 -12.99
N ARG A 250 18.08 -4.24 -13.65
CA ARG A 250 18.87 -3.00 -13.75
C ARG A 250 19.16 -2.40 -12.36
N VAL A 251 18.15 -2.34 -11.48
CA VAL A 251 18.35 -1.83 -10.11
C VAL A 251 19.30 -2.73 -9.30
N GLN A 252 19.11 -4.05 -9.36
CA GLN A 252 19.99 -5.02 -8.70
C GLN A 252 21.42 -4.99 -9.26
N SER A 253 21.58 -4.79 -10.57
CA SER A 253 22.87 -4.68 -11.23
C SER A 253 23.62 -3.42 -10.79
N ALA A 254 22.94 -2.28 -10.64
CA ALA A 254 23.55 -1.06 -10.09
C ALA A 254 24.15 -1.33 -8.70
N HIS A 255 23.40 -1.96 -7.80
CA HIS A 255 23.89 -2.38 -6.48
C HIS A 255 25.13 -3.30 -6.58
N PHE A 256 25.03 -4.35 -7.39
CA PHE A 256 26.10 -5.33 -7.57
C PHE A 256 27.40 -4.70 -8.10
N ARG A 257 27.30 -3.75 -9.05
CA ARG A 257 28.45 -3.01 -9.58
C ARG A 257 29.09 -2.14 -8.51
N CYS A 258 28.30 -1.46 -7.69
CA CYS A 258 28.83 -0.68 -6.56
C CYS A 258 29.60 -1.58 -5.57
N CYS A 259 29.07 -2.75 -5.23
CA CYS A 259 29.76 -3.73 -4.38
C CYS A 259 31.09 -4.18 -4.97
N THR A 260 31.09 -4.57 -6.26
CA THR A 260 32.29 -5.03 -6.97
C THR A 260 33.38 -3.95 -6.99
N LEU A 261 33.04 -2.71 -7.34
CA LEU A 261 33.99 -1.60 -7.38
C LEU A 261 34.53 -1.24 -5.99
N LEU A 262 33.71 -1.31 -4.94
CA LEU A 262 34.16 -1.12 -3.56
C LEU A 262 35.13 -2.23 -3.10
N GLN A 263 34.93 -3.48 -3.54
CA GLN A 263 35.86 -4.58 -3.25
C GLN A 263 37.20 -4.36 -3.96
N GLN A 264 37.19 -3.94 -5.23
CA GLN A 264 38.40 -3.63 -6.00
C GLN A 264 39.17 -2.44 -5.40
N ALA A 265 38.46 -1.37 -5.01
CA ALA A 265 39.07 -0.19 -4.39
C ALA A 265 39.71 -0.47 -3.03
N LYS A 266 39.29 -1.51 -2.30
CA LYS A 266 39.97 -1.96 -1.06
C LYS A 266 41.31 -2.64 -1.32
N GLN A 267 41.52 -3.19 -2.52
CA GLN A 267 42.73 -3.92 -2.90
C GLN A 267 43.80 -3.00 -3.52
N GLU A 268 43.40 -1.87 -4.11
CA GLU A 268 44.30 -0.88 -4.71
C GLU A 268 44.49 0.33 -3.78
N ILE A 269 45.69 0.48 -3.20
CA ILE A 269 46.04 1.63 -2.35
C ILE A 269 46.51 2.78 -3.25
N GLY A 270 45.64 3.76 -3.49
CA GLY A 270 46.01 5.02 -4.13
C GLY A 270 44.79 5.82 -4.56
N ALA A 271 44.34 6.77 -3.74
CA ALA A 271 43.20 7.63 -4.06
C ALA A 271 43.65 8.85 -4.87
N GLU A 272 43.36 8.87 -6.17
CA GLU A 272 43.23 10.12 -6.91
C GLU A 272 41.79 10.61 -6.80
N VAL A 273 41.64 11.90 -6.51
CA VAL A 273 40.34 12.57 -6.43
C VAL A 273 39.83 12.74 -7.85
N CYS A 274 38.79 11.99 -8.21
CA CYS A 274 38.09 12.20 -9.46
C CYS A 274 37.40 13.57 -9.42
N PRO A 275 37.55 14.44 -10.44
CA PRO A 275 36.85 15.72 -10.47
C PRO A 275 35.33 15.49 -10.42
N PRO A 276 34.56 16.38 -9.78
CA PRO A 276 33.11 16.26 -9.72
C PRO A 276 32.55 16.28 -11.14
N LEU A 277 31.87 15.19 -11.51
CA LEU A 277 31.14 15.10 -12.76
C LEU A 277 29.69 15.55 -12.51
N PRO A 278 29.05 16.30 -13.42
CA PRO A 278 27.64 16.70 -13.27
C PRO A 278 26.69 15.52 -12.99
N ILE A 279 27.03 14.32 -13.50
CA ILE A 279 26.27 13.09 -13.25
C ILE A 279 26.41 12.59 -11.80
N ALA A 280 27.56 12.81 -11.17
CA ALA A 280 27.80 12.46 -9.77
C ALA A 280 26.99 13.37 -8.84
N GLU A 281 26.93 14.68 -9.14
CA GLU A 281 26.10 15.64 -8.41
C GLU A 281 24.60 15.31 -8.54
N LYS A 282 24.16 14.91 -9.74
CA LYS A 282 22.79 14.44 -9.97
C LYS A 282 22.48 13.19 -9.15
N LEU A 283 23.40 12.22 -9.12
CA LEU A 283 23.24 11.01 -8.32
C LEU A 283 23.15 11.34 -6.83
N ASP A 284 24.07 12.15 -6.31
CA ASP A 284 24.06 12.58 -4.91
C ASP A 284 22.75 13.30 -4.55
N SER A 285 22.25 14.19 -5.42
CA SER A 285 20.94 14.84 -5.24
C SER A 285 19.78 13.84 -5.17
N LEU A 286 19.81 12.75 -5.95
CA LEU A 286 18.79 11.70 -5.89
C LEU A 286 18.88 10.89 -4.60
N LEU A 287 20.09 10.61 -4.10
CA LEU A 287 20.28 9.94 -2.82
C LEU A 287 19.77 10.80 -1.66
N GLN A 288 20.05 12.11 -1.70
CA GLN A 288 19.60 13.06 -0.68
C GLN A 288 18.08 13.27 -0.66
N SER A 289 17.37 13.03 -1.78
CA SER A 289 15.91 13.15 -1.82
C SER A 289 15.17 11.92 -1.29
N VAL A 290 15.86 10.81 -1.02
CA VAL A 290 15.23 9.55 -0.57
C VAL A 290 14.35 9.72 0.67
N PRO A 291 14.75 10.44 1.74
CA PRO A 291 13.88 10.63 2.90
C PRO A 291 12.53 11.28 2.52
N LYS A 292 12.55 12.29 1.65
CA LYS A 292 11.34 12.96 1.19
C LYS A 292 10.43 12.03 0.37
N ILE A 293 11.03 11.18 -0.47
CA ILE A 293 10.28 10.19 -1.25
C ILE A 293 9.64 9.14 -0.35
N LEU A 294 10.35 8.66 0.67
CA LEU A 294 9.79 7.71 1.65
C LEU A 294 8.66 8.34 2.46
N GLU A 295 8.80 9.59 2.91
CA GLU A 295 7.73 10.34 3.58
C GLU A 295 6.49 10.48 2.69
N GLN A 296 6.67 10.89 1.44
CA GLN A 296 5.57 11.01 0.49
C GLN A 296 4.90 9.65 0.25
N SER A 297 5.70 8.60 0.03
CA SER A 297 5.20 7.23 -0.16
C SER A 297 4.42 6.74 1.05
N ALA A 298 4.81 7.10 2.28
CA ALA A 298 4.14 6.69 3.50
C ALA A 298 2.82 7.44 3.73
N ASN A 299 2.82 8.75 3.45
CA ASN A 299 1.61 9.57 3.59
C ASN A 299 0.53 9.17 2.58
N GLU A 300 0.93 8.88 1.34
CA GLU A 300 0.03 8.53 0.24
C GLU A 300 -0.24 7.02 0.10
N ILE A 301 0.42 6.17 0.88
CA ILE A 301 0.38 4.70 0.75
C ILE A 301 0.72 4.28 -0.69
N ALA A 302 1.82 4.84 -1.19
CA ALA A 302 2.20 4.87 -2.60
C ALA A 302 3.59 4.25 -2.85
N PRO A 303 3.79 2.93 -2.63
CA PRO A 303 5.11 2.28 -2.75
C PRO A 303 5.71 2.37 -4.16
N HIS A 304 4.91 2.67 -5.17
CA HIS A 304 5.38 2.94 -6.53
C HIS A 304 6.28 4.18 -6.65
N LEU A 305 6.18 5.13 -5.72
CA LEU A 305 7.11 6.26 -5.66
C LEU A 305 8.54 5.79 -5.33
N VAL A 306 8.67 4.77 -4.47
CA VAL A 306 9.97 4.18 -4.11
C VAL A 306 10.58 3.45 -5.30
N THR A 307 9.79 2.65 -6.03
CA THR A 307 10.29 1.91 -7.21
C THR A 307 10.70 2.86 -8.33
N GLN A 308 9.92 3.90 -8.62
CA GLN A 308 10.28 4.94 -9.60
C GLN A 308 11.58 5.68 -9.22
N HIS A 309 11.75 6.01 -7.94
CA HIS A 309 12.96 6.66 -7.47
C HIS A 309 14.18 5.74 -7.54
N LEU A 310 14.02 4.45 -7.23
CA LEU A 310 15.05 3.43 -7.42
C LEU A 310 15.47 3.29 -8.89
N GLU A 311 14.53 3.33 -9.83
CA GLU A 311 14.85 3.34 -11.27
C GLU A 311 15.68 4.57 -11.66
N ALA A 312 15.33 5.75 -11.17
CA ALA A 312 16.07 6.99 -11.43
C ALA A 312 17.49 6.96 -10.84
N ILE A 313 17.64 6.43 -9.61
CA ILE A 313 18.95 6.21 -8.96
C ILE A 313 19.77 5.21 -9.78
N SER A 314 19.18 4.07 -10.15
CA SER A 314 19.85 3.01 -10.92
C SER A 314 20.34 3.52 -12.27
N GLU A 315 19.50 4.21 -13.03
CA GLU A 315 19.87 4.76 -14.35
C GLU A 315 21.01 5.77 -14.23
N THR A 316 20.91 6.71 -13.28
CA THR A 316 21.95 7.72 -13.05
C THR A 316 23.25 7.08 -12.54
N CYS A 317 23.15 6.05 -11.70
CA CYS A 317 24.29 5.27 -11.21
C CYS A 317 24.99 4.55 -12.37
N HIS A 318 24.27 3.84 -13.24
CA HIS A 318 24.89 3.19 -14.40
C HIS A 318 25.65 4.19 -15.28
N GLN A 319 25.03 5.34 -15.60
CA GLN A 319 25.69 6.40 -16.38
C GLN A 319 26.94 6.95 -15.69
N TRP A 320 26.87 7.18 -14.37
CA TRP A 320 28.02 7.63 -13.60
C TRP A 320 29.13 6.58 -13.60
N LEU A 321 28.81 5.31 -13.32
CA LEU A 321 29.78 4.23 -13.29
C LEU A 321 30.47 4.00 -14.65
N ASP A 322 29.74 4.15 -15.75
CA ASP A 322 30.29 4.01 -17.11
C ASP A 322 31.22 5.18 -17.50
N SER A 323 31.07 6.35 -16.84
CA SER A 323 31.94 7.52 -17.05
C SER A 323 33.26 7.45 -16.28
N LEU A 324 33.38 6.54 -15.31
CA LEU A 324 34.59 6.38 -14.51
C LEU A 324 35.72 5.83 -15.38
N SER A 325 36.73 6.67 -15.63
CA SER A 325 37.75 6.37 -16.63
C SER A 325 38.90 5.47 -16.12
N LEU A 326 39.02 5.20 -14.81
CA LEU A 326 39.85 4.17 -14.13
C LEU A 326 39.91 4.49 -12.62
N THR A 327 40.40 3.54 -11.82
CA THR A 327 40.39 3.53 -10.34
C THR A 327 41.21 4.64 -9.66
N PRO A 328 40.86 5.04 -8.42
CA PRO A 328 39.65 4.67 -7.70
C PRO A 328 38.55 5.74 -7.83
N PRO A 329 37.28 5.31 -7.89
CA PRO A 329 36.14 6.22 -7.82
C PRO A 329 36.04 6.92 -6.46
N ASP A 330 35.22 7.97 -6.41
CA ASP A 330 34.76 8.54 -5.14
C ASP A 330 34.10 7.44 -4.27
N SER A 331 34.89 6.91 -3.33
CA SER A 331 34.48 5.82 -2.45
C SER A 331 33.28 6.19 -1.57
N THR A 332 33.03 7.49 -1.34
CA THR A 332 31.95 7.97 -0.48
C THR A 332 30.60 7.90 -1.20
N LEU A 333 30.51 8.45 -2.42
CA LEU A 333 29.31 8.38 -3.23
C LEU A 333 28.98 6.94 -3.63
N LEU A 334 30.00 6.12 -3.93
CA LEU A 334 29.82 4.71 -4.24
C LEU A 334 29.22 3.91 -3.07
N LEU A 335 29.73 4.15 -1.85
CA LEU A 335 29.22 3.54 -0.63
C LEU A 335 27.80 4.02 -0.30
N ALA A 336 27.54 5.33 -0.44
CA ALA A 336 26.21 5.90 -0.23
C ALA A 336 25.18 5.30 -1.21
N THR A 337 25.55 5.18 -2.49
CA THR A 337 24.70 4.58 -3.53
C THR A 337 24.42 3.11 -3.22
N LYS A 338 25.46 2.33 -2.90
CA LYS A 338 25.31 0.92 -2.48
C LYS A 338 24.31 0.80 -1.33
N GLN A 339 24.55 1.52 -0.23
CA GLN A 339 23.74 1.42 0.98
C GLN A 339 22.29 1.85 0.71
N THR A 340 22.08 2.93 -0.05
CA THR A 340 20.75 3.42 -0.37
C THR A 340 19.95 2.41 -1.20
N ILE A 341 20.55 1.85 -2.25
CA ILE A 341 19.86 0.83 -3.06
C ILE A 341 19.56 -0.41 -2.22
N PHE A 342 20.49 -0.84 -1.38
CA PHE A 342 20.28 -1.97 -0.45
C PHE A 342 19.12 -1.70 0.51
N ASP A 343 19.11 -0.55 1.17
CA ASP A 343 18.07 -0.20 2.14
C ASP A 343 16.69 -0.13 1.47
N LEU A 344 16.59 0.47 0.28
CA LEU A 344 15.32 0.55 -0.43
C LEU A 344 14.86 -0.82 -0.96
N LEU A 345 15.73 -1.65 -1.52
CA LEU A 345 15.35 -2.99 -1.99
C LEU A 345 15.00 -3.92 -0.83
N VAL A 346 15.92 -4.10 0.11
CA VAL A 346 15.82 -5.16 1.13
C VAL A 346 14.96 -4.71 2.31
N ASN A 347 15.25 -3.55 2.88
CA ASN A 347 14.62 -3.13 4.14
C ASN A 347 13.24 -2.51 3.92
N ILE A 348 12.99 -1.89 2.77
CA ILE A 348 11.68 -1.28 2.45
C ILE A 348 10.83 -2.21 1.59
N LEU A 349 11.32 -2.67 0.44
CA LEU A 349 10.52 -3.42 -0.53
C LEU A 349 10.52 -4.94 -0.33
N ASP A 350 11.32 -5.48 0.59
CA ASP A 350 11.51 -6.93 0.79
C ASP A 350 11.92 -7.64 -0.52
N ILE A 351 12.87 -7.05 -1.25
CA ILE A 351 13.42 -7.56 -2.51
C ILE A 351 14.92 -7.77 -2.31
N THR A 352 15.47 -8.87 -2.83
CA THR A 352 16.89 -9.16 -2.63
C THR A 352 17.78 -8.17 -3.38
N ALA A 353 18.94 -7.87 -2.79
CA ALA A 353 20.00 -7.07 -3.40
C ALA A 353 21.26 -7.95 -3.57
N PRO A 354 21.51 -8.53 -4.76
CA PRO A 354 22.64 -9.43 -4.99
C PRO A 354 24.00 -8.76 -4.70
N GLU A 355 24.92 -9.52 -4.08
CA GLU A 355 26.30 -9.12 -3.82
C GLU A 355 27.28 -10.14 -4.44
N PRO A 356 28.48 -9.70 -4.89
CA PRO A 356 29.53 -10.60 -5.37
C PRO A 356 30.01 -11.54 -4.26
N SER A 357 30.22 -12.82 -4.60
CA SER A 357 30.83 -13.79 -3.69
C SER A 357 32.20 -13.31 -3.24
N ASN A 358 32.48 -13.42 -1.94
CA ASN A 358 33.80 -13.11 -1.35
C ASN A 358 34.87 -14.13 -1.72
#